data_AF-A0A218QKB8-F1
#
_entry.id   AF-A0A218QKB8-F1
#
_cell.length_a   1.000
_cell.length_b   1.000
_cell.length_c   1.000
_cell.angle_alpha   90.00
_cell.angle_beta   90.00
_cell.angle_gamma   90.00
#
_symmetry.space_group_name_H-M   'P 1'
#
loop_
_entity.id
_entity.type
_entity.pdbx_description
1 polymer ?
#
loop_
_entity_poly.entity_id
_entity_poly.type
_entity_poly.pdbx_seq_one_letter_code
_entity_poly.pdbx_strand_id
1 'polypeptide(L)'
;MNRLLDYRTDFYFLGVTFYKLLTGHLPFPTTDILELVHCHIAKQPPLPHEINTTIPKPVSDIILKLMAKNAEDRYQSAWGIKADLEICADQL
;
A
#
# COMPACT_ATOMS: atom_id res chain seq x y z
N MET A 1 12.96 17.41 0.04
CA MET A 1 13.83 16.23 0.18
C MET A 1 14.02 15.63 -1.20
N ASN A 2 15.12 15.96 -1.91
CA ASN A 2 15.43 15.38 -3.21
C ASN A 2 15.98 13.97 -2.98
N ARG A 3 15.10 12.96 -3.08
CA ARG A 3 15.47 11.55 -2.93
C ARG A 3 15.46 10.90 -4.31
N LEU A 4 16.51 10.16 -4.63
CA LEU A 4 16.56 9.39 -5.87
C LEU A 4 15.45 8.35 -5.86
N LEU A 5 14.74 8.25 -6.98
CA LEU A 5 13.75 7.20 -7.21
C LEU A 5 14.45 5.85 -7.30
N ASP A 6 13.90 4.85 -6.62
CA ASP A 6 14.33 3.47 -6.72
C ASP A 6 13.13 2.53 -6.89
N TYR A 7 13.41 1.22 -7.01
CA TYR A 7 12.42 0.15 -7.24
C TYR A 7 11.31 0.09 -6.17
N ARG A 8 11.51 0.66 -4.98
CA ARG A 8 10.49 0.69 -3.92
C ARG A 8 9.36 1.66 -4.26
N THR A 9 9.51 2.47 -5.30
CA THR A 9 8.41 3.23 -5.91
C THR A 9 7.41 2.29 -6.57
N ASP A 10 7.87 1.23 -7.25
CA ASP A 10 6.98 0.24 -7.85
C ASP A 10 6.21 -0.53 -6.77
N PHE A 11 6.86 -0.81 -5.62
CA PHE A 11 6.18 -1.43 -4.48
C PHE A 11 5.07 -0.55 -3.91
N TYR A 12 5.29 0.76 -3.87
CA TYR A 12 4.25 1.70 -3.45
C TYR A 12 3.04 1.64 -4.39
N PHE A 13 3.27 1.68 -5.71
CA PHE A 13 2.19 1.59 -6.69
C PHE A 13 1.52 0.21 -6.73
N LEU A 14 2.26 -0.85 -6.41
CA LEU A 14 1.68 -2.18 -6.18
C LEU A 14 0.72 -2.17 -4.99
N GLY A 15 1.09 -1.52 -3.88
CA GLY A 15 0.22 -1.32 -2.73
C GLY A 15 -1.06 -0.55 -3.09
N VAL A 16 -0.94 0.54 -3.85
CA VAL A 16 -2.10 1.30 -4.37
C VAL A 16 -3.00 0.43 -5.26
N THR A 17 -2.41 -0.40 -6.11
CA THR A 17 -3.12 -1.33 -6.99
C THR A 17 -3.89 -2.37 -6.17
N PHE A 18 -3.24 -3.03 -5.20
CA PHE A 18 -3.87 -3.99 -4.31
C PHE A 18 -5.00 -3.37 -3.49
N TYR A 19 -4.78 -2.17 -2.97
CA TYR A 19 -5.81 -1.41 -2.27
C TYR A 19 -7.06 -1.26 -3.14
N LYS A 20 -6.89 -0.79 -4.38
CA LYS A 20 -8.01 -0.59 -5.31
C LYS A 20 -8.71 -1.89 -5.69
N LEU A 21 -7.95 -2.95 -5.93
CA LEU A 21 -8.49 -4.26 -6.31
C LEU A 21 -9.33 -4.87 -5.18
N LEU A 22 -8.87 -4.81 -3.93
CA LEU A 22 -9.55 -5.46 -2.81
C LEU A 22 -10.68 -4.61 -2.21
N THR A 23 -10.50 -3.28 -2.15
CA THR A 23 -11.51 -2.38 -1.57
C THR A 23 -12.50 -1.84 -2.60
N GLY A 24 -12.20 -1.93 -3.89
CA GLY A 24 -12.94 -1.28 -4.96
C GLY A 24 -12.74 0.25 -5.03
N HIS A 25 -11.98 0.86 -4.12
CA HIS A 25 -11.81 2.31 -4.01
C HIS A 25 -10.34 2.71 -4.13
N LEU A 26 -10.06 3.93 -4.61
CA LEU A 26 -8.69 4.45 -4.52
C LEU A 26 -8.38 4.80 -3.07
N PRO A 27 -7.11 4.68 -2.63
CA PRO A 27 -6.72 5.07 -1.28
C PRO A 27 -6.94 6.57 -1.01
N PHE A 28 -6.84 7.40 -2.06
CA PHE A 28 -7.05 8.85 -1.99
C PHE A 28 -7.97 9.29 -3.14
N PRO A 29 -9.30 9.37 -2.91
CA PRO A 29 -10.23 9.84 -3.92
C PRO A 29 -10.28 11.37 -3.92
N THR A 30 -9.44 12.01 -4.75
CA THR A 30 -9.49 13.46 -4.99
C THR A 30 -9.23 13.76 -6.47
N THR A 31 -9.82 14.85 -6.97
CA THR A 31 -9.58 15.39 -8.31
C THR A 31 -8.62 16.57 -8.31
N ASP A 32 -8.24 17.09 -7.13
CA ASP A 32 -7.23 18.13 -6.99
C ASP A 32 -5.84 17.51 -7.00
N ILE A 33 -5.01 17.93 -7.96
CA ILE A 33 -3.65 17.41 -8.15
C ILE A 33 -2.75 17.75 -6.95
N LEU A 34 -2.88 18.95 -6.38
CA LEU A 34 -2.06 19.36 -5.23
C LEU A 34 -2.46 18.58 -3.98
N GLU A 35 -3.76 18.35 -3.78
CA GLU A 35 -4.25 17.49 -2.71
C GLU A 35 -3.78 16.04 -2.89
N LEU A 36 -3.82 15.52 -4.13
CA LEU A 36 -3.38 14.15 -4.43
C LEU A 36 -1.89 13.97 -4.11
N VAL A 37 -1.06 14.94 -4.52
CA VAL A 37 0.37 14.97 -4.19
C VAL A 37 0.56 14.98 -2.68
N HIS A 38 -0.17 15.85 -1.96
CA HIS A 38 -0.12 15.88 -0.49
C HIS A 38 -0.52 14.54 0.13
N CYS A 39 -1.57 13.89 -0.39
CA CYS A 39 -2.03 12.60 0.09
C CYS A 39 -0.96 11.52 -0.06
N HIS A 40 -0.31 11.45 -1.23
CA HIS A 40 0.76 10.49 -1.45
C HIS A 40 1.99 10.77 -0.57
N ILE A 41 2.30 12.02 -0.27
CA ILE A 41 3.44 12.40 0.59
C ILE A 41 3.18 12.14 2.08
N ALA A 42 2.02 12.53 2.60
CA ALA A 42 1.82 12.68 4.05
C ALA A 42 0.62 11.91 4.61
N LYS A 43 -0.48 11.77 3.85
CA LYS A 43 -1.74 11.20 4.36
C LYS A 43 -1.71 9.68 4.38
N GLN A 44 -2.02 9.06 5.52
CA GLN A 44 -2.20 7.61 5.57
C GLN A 44 -3.49 7.20 4.85
N PRO A 45 -3.48 6.13 4.03
CA PRO A 45 -4.71 5.60 3.46
C PRO A 45 -5.59 5.02 4.57
N PRO A 46 -6.93 5.03 4.41
CA PRO A 46 -7.82 4.29 5.30
C PRO A 46 -7.46 2.80 5.34
N LEU A 47 -7.84 2.09 6.40
CA LEU A 47 -7.47 0.68 6.53
C LEU A 47 -8.35 -0.20 5.61
N PRO A 48 -7.77 -1.02 4.71
CA PRO A 48 -8.56 -1.90 3.81
C PRO A 48 -9.62 -2.76 4.52
N HIS A 49 -9.25 -3.40 5.63
CA HIS A 49 -10.16 -4.27 6.40
C HIS A 49 -11.28 -3.51 7.13
N GLU A 50 -11.16 -2.20 7.32
CA GLU A 50 -12.25 -1.36 7.85
C GLU A 50 -13.25 -0.97 6.76
N ILE A 51 -12.79 -0.88 5.49
CA ILE A 51 -13.66 -0.60 4.35
C ILE A 51 -14.41 -1.87 3.93
N ASN A 52 -13.71 -3.00 3.89
CA ASN A 52 -14.27 -4.28 3.56
C ASN A 52 -13.82 -5.33 4.57
N THR A 53 -14.73 -5.72 5.46
CA THR A 53 -14.48 -6.67 6.55
C THR A 53 -14.17 -8.09 6.08
N THR A 54 -14.39 -8.41 4.80
CA THR A 54 -13.94 -9.69 4.23
C THR A 54 -12.45 -9.71 3.92
N ILE A 55 -11.78 -8.55 3.91
CA ILE A 55 -10.32 -8.46 3.75
C ILE A 55 -9.66 -8.82 5.08
N PRO A 56 -8.83 -9.88 5.13
CA PRO A 56 -8.13 -10.25 6.35
C PRO A 56 -7.14 -9.19 6.80
N LYS A 57 -7.02 -9.01 8.12
CA LYS A 57 -6.09 -8.04 8.73
C LYS A 57 -4.64 -8.19 8.22
N PRO A 58 -4.07 -9.41 8.10
CA PRO A 58 -2.71 -9.57 7.59
C PRO A 58 -2.51 -9.00 6.17
N VAL A 59 -3.48 -9.20 5.28
CA VAL A 59 -3.45 -8.67 3.90
C VAL A 59 -3.52 -7.14 3.92
N SER A 60 -4.37 -6.58 4.80
CA SER A 60 -4.44 -5.14 5.00
C SER A 60 -3.10 -4.56 5.47
N ASP A 61 -2.39 -5.24 6.36
CA ASP A 61 -1.10 -4.78 6.89
C ASP A 61 0.00 -4.81 5.82
N ILE A 62 0.01 -5.82 4.94
CA ILE A 62 0.89 -5.88 3.76
C ILE A 62 0.66 -4.67 2.86
N ILE A 63 -0.60 -4.35 2.55
CA ILE A 63 -0.95 -3.20 1.70
C ILE A 63 -0.44 -1.88 2.31
N LEU A 64 -0.62 -1.70 3.61
CA LEU A 64 -0.16 -0.49 4.30
C LEU A 64 1.37 -0.38 4.32
N LYS A 65 2.07 -1.50 4.51
CA LYS A 65 3.53 -1.55 4.45
C LYS A 65 4.07 -1.22 3.06
N LEU A 66 3.44 -1.74 2.01
CA LEU A 66 3.75 -1.34 0.62
C LEU A 66 3.57 0.17 0.42
N MET A 67 2.50 0.73 0.98
CA MET A 67 2.14 2.14 0.87
C MET A 67 2.79 3.07 1.91
N ALA A 68 3.80 2.59 2.65
CA ALA A 68 4.48 3.41 3.65
C ALA A 68 5.12 4.66 3.01
N LYS A 69 5.09 5.78 3.71
CA LYS A 69 5.53 7.08 3.18
C LYS A 69 7.04 7.12 2.98
N ASN A 70 7.79 6.63 3.97
CA ASN A 70 9.23 6.46 3.83
C ASN A 70 9.52 5.16 3.09
N ALA A 71 10.43 5.21 2.10
CA ALA A 71 10.82 4.03 1.34
C ALA A 71 11.51 2.95 2.20
N GLU A 72 12.14 3.33 3.32
CA GLU A 72 12.79 2.38 4.25
C GLU A 72 11.77 1.58 5.05
N ASP A 73 10.57 2.13 5.26
CA ASP A 73 9.49 1.44 5.97
C ASP A 73 8.74 0.45 5.07
N ARG A 74 9.01 0.49 3.74
CA ARG A 74 8.46 -0.45 2.76
C ARG A 74 9.24 -1.75 2.76
N TYR A 75 8.76 -2.70 1.96
CA TYR A 75 9.53 -3.89 1.63
C TYR A 75 10.84 -3.52 0.92
N GLN A 76 11.94 -4.12 1.37
CA GLN A 76 13.27 -3.93 0.78
C GLN A 76 13.56 -4.93 -0.35
N SER A 77 12.64 -5.86 -0.63
CA SER A 77 12.75 -6.78 -1.76
C SER A 77 11.37 -7.34 -2.15
N ALA A 78 11.24 -7.72 -3.42
CA ALA A 78 10.05 -8.42 -3.90
C ALA A 78 9.87 -9.79 -3.24
N TRP A 79 10.97 -10.43 -2.82
CA TRP A 79 10.94 -11.68 -2.06
C TRP A 79 10.23 -11.53 -0.72
N GLY A 80 10.41 -10.41 -0.01
CA GLY A 80 9.69 -10.14 1.23
C GLY A 80 8.19 -9.99 1.01
N ILE A 81 7.78 -9.34 -0.09
CA ILE A 81 6.37 -9.21 -0.46
C ILE A 81 5.78 -10.60 -0.73
N LYS A 82 6.47 -11.40 -1.57
CA LYS A 82 6.06 -12.76 -1.91
C LYS A 82 5.91 -13.64 -0.66
N ALA A 83 6.89 -13.63 0.22
CA ALA A 83 6.88 -14.44 1.43
C ALA A 83 5.68 -14.11 2.33
N ASP A 84 5.41 -12.82 2.60
CA ASP A 84 4.28 -12.43 3.44
C ASP A 84 2.93 -12.78 2.78
N LEU A 85 2.83 -12.68 1.44
CA LEU A 85 1.63 -13.09 0.70
C LEU A 85 1.41 -14.60 0.74
N GLU A 86 2.46 -15.41 0.59
CA GLU A 86 2.40 -16.88 0.69
C GLU A 86 1.97 -17.30 2.10
N ILE A 87 2.54 -16.69 3.15
CA ILE A 87 2.13 -16.93 4.54
C ILE A 87 0.66 -16.60 4.75
N CYS A 88 0.17 -15.48 4.21
CA CYS A 88 -1.24 -15.14 4.30
C CYS A 88 -2.12 -16.16 3.58
N ALA A 89 -1.72 -16.60 2.39
CA ALA A 89 -2.48 -17.57 1.60
C ALA A 89 -2.58 -18.94 2.29
N ASP A 90 -1.56 -19.36 3.03
CA ASP A 90 -1.56 -20.63 3.78
C ASP A 90 -2.40 -20.57 5.08
N GLN A 91 -2.68 -19.37 5.59
CA GLN A 91 -3.35 -19.15 6.89
C GLN A 91 -4.84 -18.79 6.78
N LEU A 92 -5.35 -18.59 5.57
CA LEU A 92 -6.71 -18.11 5.27
C LEU A 92 -7.53 -19.18 4.55
#